data_AF-G7V8L8-F1
#
_entry.id   AF-G7V8L8-F1
#
_cell.length_a   1.000
_cell.length_b   1.000
_cell.length_c   1.000
_cell.angle_alpha   90.00
_cell.angle_beta   90.00
_cell.angle_gamma   90.00
#
_symmetry.space_group_name_H-M   'P 1'
#
loop_
_entity.id
_entity.type
_entity.pdbx_description
1 polymer ?
#
loop_
_entity_poly.entity_id
_entity_poly.type
_entity_poly.pdbx_seq_one_letter_code
_entity_poly.pdbx_strand_id
1 'polypeptide(L)'
;MLRLPQGKPKEEKEVRKMNKLISRAVIGVMLVLVALPVFGQVKVVPKLPQVPAKIKEIPKLTMPDLMVERFSINSSYGVSVGSQMEYPVSMTIKNAGNAPTQGTIYLVFQYYNNSTGRWDCDRTRSHAIAVNRVLAPGQQVTISGKLRINKAIISDATLRVRVMVDSACFEEFPPQNGYIQEVNENNNYSNEVTLSGGYRPNVVSISSNRVIKGEEIIYISGTGFGKQNPLRTVVIENDGVKVRALVTSWSSGVIYFKVPNEAKNGPSYVYIADSSTLNPLSSVMNVLVVEKKNLVWNSLVDVFNLIGGAFQIKLHTWSGSSNYLNQSKIIPPFGGEQPLEVPNVEFKTAVGHYRFLINDFKTFGPSSSQSGFEMSRQGCAPNQVKLILRFESEGKELIGYYKVLGPAGQWRRAGAPDIEVDNATITILFQFYDAGNGRLDYTAAASFDGRINASGKAWDDIMDFFMPDWDNKVKREISKGVRQAINMPDVRQNIIDSLLMAVRMQLGLNANNVITAWQFDNTGIKVTFY
;
A
#
# COMPACT_ATOMS: atom_id res chain seq x y z
N MET A 1 -35.04 0.84 -0.06
CA MET A 1 -36.10 -0.19 -0.16
C MET A 1 -36.33 -0.49 -1.63
N LEU A 2 -35.86 -1.63 -2.11
CA LEU A 2 -36.17 -2.24 -3.40
C LEU A 2 -35.91 -3.75 -3.21
N ARG A 3 -36.99 -4.54 -3.10
CA ARG A 3 -36.94 -5.99 -2.92
C ARG A 3 -36.80 -6.66 -4.30
N LEU A 4 -35.73 -7.41 -4.49
CA LEU A 4 -35.58 -8.33 -5.62
C LEU A 4 -36.01 -9.75 -5.19
N PRO A 5 -36.57 -10.56 -6.12
CA PRO A 5 -37.22 -11.83 -5.80
C PRO A 5 -36.21 -12.97 -5.60
N GLN A 6 -36.49 -13.83 -4.61
CA GLN A 6 -35.75 -15.07 -4.38
C GLN A 6 -36.13 -16.14 -5.40
N GLY A 7 -35.19 -16.48 -6.28
CA GLY A 7 -35.24 -17.67 -7.13
C GLY A 7 -34.57 -18.88 -6.45
N LYS A 8 -35.37 -19.87 -6.08
CA LYS A 8 -35.05 -21.31 -6.15
C LYS A 8 -35.83 -21.87 -7.36
N PRO A 9 -35.62 -23.09 -7.94
CA PRO A 9 -34.79 -24.24 -7.54
C PRO A 9 -34.13 -24.99 -8.73
N LYS A 10 -33.60 -26.20 -8.44
CA LYS A 10 -33.50 -27.42 -9.30
C LYS A 10 -32.09 -27.82 -9.73
N GLU A 11 -31.39 -28.50 -8.83
CA GLU A 11 -30.36 -29.46 -9.24
C GLU A 11 -30.08 -30.48 -8.11
N GLU A 12 -31.10 -31.23 -7.69
CA GLU A 12 -30.89 -32.28 -6.66
C GLU A 12 -31.88 -33.46 -6.72
N LYS A 13 -32.54 -33.66 -7.88
CA LYS A 13 -33.51 -34.76 -8.06
C LYS A 13 -33.12 -35.83 -9.09
N GLU A 14 -32.01 -35.69 -9.81
CA GLU A 14 -31.57 -36.70 -10.79
C GLU A 14 -30.54 -37.69 -10.24
N VAL A 15 -29.70 -37.29 -9.28
CA VAL A 15 -28.66 -38.18 -8.71
C VAL A 15 -29.25 -39.29 -7.82
N ARG A 16 -30.50 -39.14 -7.33
CA ARG A 16 -31.20 -40.16 -6.54
C ARG A 16 -31.98 -41.21 -7.35
N LYS A 17 -32.10 -41.06 -8.68
CA LYS A 17 -32.75 -42.08 -9.53
C LYS A 17 -31.77 -43.12 -10.09
N MET A 18 -30.47 -42.82 -10.17
CA MET A 18 -29.48 -43.74 -10.75
C MET A 18 -29.00 -44.83 -9.77
N ASN A 19 -29.06 -44.59 -8.45
CA ASN A 19 -28.67 -45.57 -7.43
C ASN A 19 -29.75 -46.61 -7.07
N LYS A 20 -30.93 -46.58 -7.72
CA LYS A 20 -31.99 -47.59 -7.55
C LYS A 20 -32.10 -48.62 -8.69
N LEU A 21 -31.31 -48.47 -9.76
CA LEU A 21 -31.33 -49.40 -10.90
C LEU A 21 -30.21 -50.45 -10.88
N ILE A 22 -29.15 -50.28 -10.09
CA ILE A 22 -27.99 -51.18 -10.08
C ILE A 22 -28.11 -52.29 -9.02
N SER A 23 -29.03 -52.19 -8.05
CA SER A 23 -29.21 -53.20 -7.00
C SER A 23 -30.16 -54.35 -7.32
N ARG A 24 -30.64 -54.48 -8.57
CA ARG A 24 -31.56 -55.56 -9.00
C ARG A 24 -31.04 -56.48 -10.11
N ALA A 25 -29.76 -56.38 -10.50
CA ALA A 25 -29.17 -57.21 -11.56
C ALA A 25 -28.26 -58.36 -11.07
N VAL A 26 -28.09 -58.56 -9.74
CA VAL A 26 -27.16 -59.57 -9.19
C VAL A 26 -27.89 -60.77 -8.55
N ILE A 27 -29.21 -60.81 -8.56
CA ILE A 27 -30.00 -61.93 -8.02
C ILE A 27 -30.93 -62.43 -9.14
N GLY A 28 -30.38 -63.18 -10.09
CA GLY A 28 -31.15 -63.64 -11.24
C GLY A 28 -30.43 -64.53 -12.26
N VAL A 29 -29.30 -65.14 -11.92
CA VAL A 29 -28.64 -66.17 -12.76
C VAL A 29 -28.11 -67.31 -11.88
N MET A 30 -28.86 -67.67 -10.85
CA MET A 30 -28.73 -68.97 -10.20
C MET A 30 -30.07 -69.67 -10.33
N LEU A 31 -30.01 -70.92 -10.81
CA LEU A 31 -31.04 -71.95 -10.89
C LEU A 31 -31.75 -72.16 -12.24
N VAL A 32 -31.50 -73.39 -12.71
CA VAL A 32 -32.27 -74.25 -13.62
C VAL A 32 -31.94 -74.18 -15.11
N LEU A 33 -31.05 -75.08 -15.54
CA LEU A 33 -31.37 -76.09 -16.57
C LEU A 33 -30.37 -77.27 -16.47
N VAL A 34 -30.83 -78.40 -15.90
CA VAL A 34 -31.12 -79.69 -16.60
C VAL A 34 -29.83 -80.48 -16.88
N ALA A 35 -29.43 -81.39 -15.98
CA ALA A 35 -29.80 -82.81 -15.93
C ALA A 35 -29.40 -83.57 -17.21
N LEU A 36 -28.43 -84.49 -17.10
CA LEU A 36 -28.22 -85.71 -17.92
C LEU A 36 -27.00 -86.50 -17.35
N PRO A 37 -26.80 -87.79 -17.69
CA PRO A 37 -26.84 -88.89 -16.74
C PRO A 37 -25.46 -89.44 -16.33
N VAL A 38 -25.46 -90.16 -15.21
CA VAL A 38 -24.36 -90.99 -14.71
C VAL A 38 -24.16 -92.18 -15.66
N PHE A 39 -23.09 -92.16 -16.45
CA PHE A 39 -22.56 -93.35 -17.12
C PHE A 39 -21.12 -93.63 -16.66
N GLY A 40 -20.87 -94.92 -16.45
CA GLY A 40 -19.70 -95.57 -15.86
C GLY A 40 -18.32 -94.94 -16.08
N GLN A 41 -17.54 -94.97 -15.01
CA GLN A 41 -16.09 -94.82 -15.03
C GLN A 41 -15.46 -95.90 -15.94
N VAL A 42 -15.04 -95.52 -17.14
CA VAL A 42 -14.03 -96.27 -17.89
C VAL A 42 -12.67 -95.65 -17.58
N LYS A 43 -11.85 -96.41 -16.85
CA LYS A 43 -10.47 -96.06 -16.51
C LYS A 43 -9.59 -96.22 -17.76
N VAL A 44 -9.61 -95.23 -18.65
CA VAL A 44 -8.61 -95.11 -19.73
C VAL A 44 -7.38 -94.44 -19.15
N VAL A 45 -6.30 -95.18 -19.00
CA VAL A 45 -4.96 -94.63 -18.73
C VAL A 45 -4.53 -93.90 -20.00
N PRO A 46 -4.40 -92.57 -20.01
CA PRO A 46 -3.86 -91.88 -21.18
C PRO A 46 -2.40 -92.28 -21.29
N LYS A 47 -2.04 -93.01 -22.35
CA LYS A 47 -0.65 -93.09 -22.78
C LYS A 47 -0.27 -91.67 -23.21
N LEU A 48 0.39 -90.94 -22.31
CA LEU A 48 0.99 -89.64 -22.61
C LEU A 48 1.79 -89.78 -23.90
N PRO A 49 1.52 -88.98 -24.95
CA PRO A 49 2.40 -88.94 -26.10
C PRO A 49 3.79 -88.60 -25.60
N GLN A 50 4.76 -89.46 -25.92
CA GLN A 50 6.17 -89.21 -25.65
C GLN A 50 6.52 -87.88 -26.32
N VAL A 51 6.76 -86.86 -25.50
CA VAL A 51 7.28 -85.56 -25.94
C VAL A 51 8.57 -85.86 -26.72
N PRO A 52 8.69 -85.45 -27.99
CA PRO A 52 9.91 -85.64 -28.74
C PRO A 52 11.06 -84.98 -27.98
N ALA A 53 12.03 -85.80 -27.58
CA ALA A 53 13.25 -85.38 -26.91
C ALA A 53 14.11 -84.54 -27.86
N LYS A 54 13.86 -83.22 -27.84
CA LYS A 54 14.79 -82.10 -28.06
C LYS A 54 13.97 -80.82 -28.22
N ILE A 55 13.33 -80.37 -27.14
CA ILE A 55 13.02 -78.94 -27.02
C ILE A 55 14.37 -78.29 -26.80
N LYS A 56 14.86 -77.58 -27.82
CA LYS A 56 16.00 -76.65 -27.69
C LYS A 56 15.68 -75.78 -26.48
N GLU A 57 16.49 -75.83 -25.43
CA GLU A 57 16.31 -74.96 -24.26
C GLU A 57 16.09 -73.54 -24.79
N ILE A 58 14.93 -72.95 -24.47
CA ILE A 58 14.69 -71.54 -24.76
C ILE A 58 15.85 -70.81 -24.07
N PRO A 59 16.68 -70.04 -24.80
CA PRO A 59 17.81 -69.36 -24.19
C PRO A 59 17.27 -68.56 -23.00
N LYS A 60 17.76 -68.87 -21.80
CA LYS A 60 17.43 -68.09 -20.60
C LYS A 60 17.79 -66.64 -20.93
N LEU A 61 16.78 -65.79 -20.97
CA LEU A 61 16.95 -64.38 -21.28
C LEU A 61 17.83 -63.77 -20.18
N THR A 62 19.09 -63.48 -20.50
CA THR A 62 20.05 -62.86 -19.58
C THR A 62 19.92 -61.36 -19.70
N MET A 63 19.17 -60.74 -18.78
CA MET A 63 19.01 -59.29 -18.69
C MET A 63 19.29 -58.82 -17.25
N PRO A 64 19.71 -57.56 -17.06
CA PRO A 64 19.88 -56.95 -15.75
C PRO A 64 18.51 -56.74 -15.05
N ASP A 65 18.55 -56.48 -13.74
CA ASP A 65 17.39 -56.14 -12.91
C ASP A 65 17.86 -55.10 -11.86
N LEU A 66 17.55 -53.83 -12.05
CA LEU A 66 18.01 -52.78 -11.16
C LEU A 66 16.96 -52.48 -10.11
N MET A 67 17.35 -52.62 -8.84
CA MET A 67 16.51 -52.24 -7.73
C MET A 67 17.25 -51.29 -6.79
N VAL A 68 16.48 -50.44 -6.11
CA VAL A 68 16.99 -49.62 -5.01
C VAL A 68 16.76 -50.38 -3.71
N GLU A 69 17.84 -50.89 -3.13
CA GLU A 69 17.78 -51.70 -1.91
C GLU A 69 17.61 -50.84 -0.66
N ARG A 70 18.25 -49.66 -0.63
CA ARG A 70 18.17 -48.72 0.49
C ARG A 70 18.14 -47.29 -0.02
N PHE A 71 17.30 -46.46 0.58
CA PHE A 71 17.30 -45.02 0.38
C PHE A 71 17.14 -44.30 1.72
N SER A 72 18.02 -43.34 1.96
CA SER A 72 17.95 -42.47 3.14
C SER A 72 18.22 -41.03 2.76
N ILE A 73 17.54 -40.13 3.46
CA ILE A 73 17.73 -38.68 3.36
C ILE A 73 18.15 -38.19 4.73
N ASN A 74 19.25 -37.46 4.80
CA ASN A 74 19.67 -36.85 6.05
C ASN A 74 18.96 -35.50 6.23
N SER A 75 17.73 -35.56 6.75
CA SER A 75 16.86 -34.38 6.91
C SER A 75 17.43 -33.31 7.85
N SER A 76 18.31 -33.69 8.77
CA SER A 76 18.94 -32.79 9.74
C SER A 76 20.00 -31.87 9.13
N TYR A 77 20.49 -32.16 7.92
CA TYR A 77 21.56 -31.42 7.25
C TYR A 77 21.08 -30.69 5.99
N GLY A 78 19.82 -30.27 5.97
CA GLY A 78 19.28 -29.46 4.88
C GLY A 78 19.98 -28.10 4.77
N VAL A 79 20.65 -27.83 3.66
CA VAL A 79 21.32 -26.55 3.39
C VAL A 79 20.48 -25.71 2.45
N SER A 80 20.30 -24.44 2.78
CA SER A 80 19.60 -23.48 1.94
C SER A 80 20.53 -22.96 0.83
N VAL A 81 20.15 -23.16 -0.44
CA VAL A 81 20.87 -22.65 -1.62
C VAL A 81 19.88 -21.92 -2.53
N GLY A 82 19.96 -20.58 -2.57
CA GLY A 82 19.01 -19.78 -3.35
C GLY A 82 17.55 -20.00 -2.93
N SER A 83 16.68 -20.39 -3.87
CA SER A 83 15.27 -20.76 -3.63
C SER A 83 15.06 -22.23 -3.24
N GLN A 84 16.12 -23.03 -3.20
CA GLN A 84 16.07 -24.47 -2.93
C GLN A 84 16.64 -24.83 -1.55
N MET A 85 16.25 -26.00 -1.07
CA MET A 85 16.91 -26.74 0.01
C MET A 85 17.59 -27.97 -0.60
N GLU A 86 18.85 -28.17 -0.26
CA GLU A 86 19.61 -29.35 -0.61
C GLU A 86 19.74 -30.27 0.61
N TYR A 87 19.31 -31.52 0.49
CA TYR A 87 19.45 -32.55 1.52
C TYR A 87 20.45 -33.61 1.05
N PRO A 88 21.46 -33.96 1.87
CA PRO A 88 22.32 -35.10 1.57
C PRO A 88 21.50 -36.39 1.53
N VAL A 89 21.73 -37.20 0.50
CA VAL A 89 21.08 -38.50 0.34
C VAL A 89 22.10 -39.61 0.16
N SER A 90 21.73 -40.80 0.61
CA SER A 90 22.48 -42.04 0.35
C SER A 90 21.52 -43.10 -0.17
N MET A 91 21.93 -43.79 -1.22
CA MET A 91 21.14 -44.85 -1.83
C MET A 91 22.03 -46.02 -2.25
N THR A 92 21.53 -47.23 -2.08
CA THR A 92 22.20 -48.46 -2.51
C THR A 92 21.39 -49.06 -3.64
N ILE A 93 22.02 -49.19 -4.81
CA ILE A 93 21.43 -49.89 -5.97
C ILE A 93 22.08 -51.25 -6.14
N LYS A 94 21.29 -52.23 -6.58
CA LYS A 94 21.71 -53.60 -6.78
C LYS A 94 21.23 -54.10 -8.14
N ASN A 95 22.09 -54.82 -8.85
CA ASN A 95 21.69 -55.61 -10.00
C ASN A 95 21.28 -57.02 -9.52
N ALA A 96 19.98 -57.27 -9.38
CA ALA A 96 19.43 -58.58 -9.02
C ALA A 96 19.30 -59.54 -10.21
N GLY A 97 19.63 -59.07 -11.42
CA GLY A 97 19.46 -59.79 -12.66
C GLY A 97 20.62 -60.73 -12.96
N ASN A 98 20.56 -61.35 -14.13
CA ASN A 98 21.52 -62.38 -14.56
C ASN A 98 22.49 -61.89 -15.65
N ALA A 99 22.44 -60.60 -16.00
CA ALA A 99 23.39 -59.96 -16.91
C ALA A 99 23.92 -58.64 -16.34
N PRO A 100 25.12 -58.19 -16.74
CA PRO A 100 25.63 -56.87 -16.34
C PRO A 100 24.80 -55.74 -16.96
N THR A 101 24.75 -54.59 -16.29
CA THR A 101 24.14 -53.37 -16.85
C THR A 101 24.94 -52.84 -18.05
N GLN A 102 24.26 -52.23 -19.02
CA GLN A 102 24.89 -51.59 -20.18
C GLN A 102 24.45 -50.12 -20.23
N GLY A 103 25.41 -49.19 -20.16
CA GLY A 103 25.16 -47.75 -20.21
C GLY A 103 25.16 -47.05 -18.85
N THR A 104 24.66 -45.82 -18.84
CA THR A 104 24.56 -44.96 -17.64
C THR A 104 23.25 -45.24 -16.93
N ILE A 105 23.32 -45.55 -15.63
CA ILE A 105 22.14 -45.68 -14.79
C ILE A 105 21.76 -44.29 -14.28
N TYR A 106 20.51 -43.89 -14.42
CA TYR A 106 20.00 -42.63 -13.87
C TYR A 106 19.13 -42.87 -12.65
N LEU A 107 19.39 -42.10 -11.59
CA LEU A 107 18.59 -42.08 -10.38
C LEU A 107 17.81 -40.79 -10.32
N VAL A 108 16.49 -40.89 -10.20
CA VAL A 108 15.59 -39.73 -10.19
C VAL A 108 14.69 -39.77 -8.97
N PHE A 109 14.46 -38.60 -8.37
CA PHE A 109 13.56 -38.48 -7.23
C PHE A 109 12.09 -38.38 -7.69
N GLN A 110 11.20 -38.98 -6.92
CA GLN A 110 9.76 -38.82 -7.07
C GLN A 110 9.17 -38.23 -5.79
N TYR A 111 8.18 -37.37 -5.97
CA TYR A 111 7.46 -36.68 -4.89
C TYR A 111 6.01 -37.16 -4.87
N TYR A 112 5.49 -37.47 -3.69
CA TYR A 112 4.08 -37.82 -3.58
C TYR A 112 3.22 -36.56 -3.61
N ASN A 113 2.37 -36.46 -4.63
CA ASN A 113 1.42 -35.38 -4.78
C ASN A 113 0.11 -35.74 -4.08
N ASN A 114 -0.11 -35.15 -2.91
CA ASN A 114 -1.32 -35.39 -2.10
C ASN A 114 -2.62 -34.97 -2.81
N SER A 115 -2.57 -34.07 -3.80
CA SER A 115 -3.76 -33.61 -4.52
C SER A 115 -4.23 -34.62 -5.58
N THR A 116 -3.30 -35.29 -6.25
CA THR A 116 -3.58 -36.29 -7.29
C THR A 116 -3.55 -37.72 -6.76
N GLY A 117 -2.98 -37.93 -5.57
CA GLY A 117 -2.75 -39.25 -4.98
C GLY A 117 -1.68 -40.06 -5.71
N ARG A 118 -0.80 -39.41 -6.49
CA ARG A 118 0.19 -40.06 -7.37
C ARG A 118 1.61 -39.61 -7.05
N TRP A 119 2.57 -40.40 -7.52
CA TRP A 119 3.99 -40.04 -7.51
C TRP A 119 4.33 -39.28 -8.78
N ASP A 120 4.85 -38.07 -8.62
CA ASP A 120 5.32 -37.23 -9.71
C ASP A 120 6.85 -37.23 -9.72
N CYS A 121 7.46 -37.49 -10.88
CA CYS A 121 8.92 -37.42 -11.01
C CYS A 121 9.46 -35.99 -11.02
N ASP A 122 10.65 -35.80 -10.46
CA ASP A 122 11.46 -34.63 -10.75
C ASP A 122 11.94 -34.69 -12.21
N ARG A 123 11.41 -33.81 -13.05
CA ARG A 123 11.78 -33.74 -14.47
C ARG A 123 13.01 -32.86 -14.74
N THR A 124 13.68 -32.39 -13.69
CA THR A 124 14.87 -31.54 -13.84
C THR A 124 16.11 -32.40 -14.05
N ARG A 125 16.66 -32.45 -15.26
CA ARG A 125 17.83 -33.29 -15.60
C ARG A 125 19.02 -33.09 -14.66
N SER A 126 19.29 -31.85 -14.21
CA SER A 126 20.39 -31.53 -13.29
C SER A 126 20.19 -32.07 -11.87
N HIS A 127 19.01 -32.57 -11.53
CA HIS A 127 18.71 -33.22 -10.26
C HIS A 127 18.86 -34.74 -10.33
N ALA A 128 18.93 -35.33 -11.53
CA ALA A 128 19.21 -36.75 -11.71
C ALA A 128 20.67 -37.06 -11.37
N ILE A 129 20.90 -38.22 -10.76
CA ILE A 129 22.25 -38.71 -10.45
C ILE A 129 22.62 -39.76 -11.50
N ALA A 130 23.64 -39.45 -12.30
CA ALA A 130 24.19 -40.38 -13.28
C ALA A 130 25.23 -41.30 -12.62
N VAL A 131 25.08 -42.60 -12.81
CA VAL A 131 25.99 -43.64 -12.33
C VAL A 131 26.65 -44.29 -13.54
N ASN A 132 27.88 -43.84 -13.82
CA ASN A 132 28.67 -44.34 -14.94
C ASN A 132 29.48 -45.58 -14.51
N ARG A 133 28.77 -46.64 -14.09
CA ARG A 133 29.39 -47.88 -13.62
C ARG A 133 28.58 -49.09 -14.07
N VAL A 134 29.28 -50.08 -14.63
CA VAL A 134 28.71 -51.41 -14.91
C VAL A 134 28.54 -52.16 -13.60
N LEU A 135 27.34 -52.70 -13.36
CA LEU A 135 27.03 -53.56 -12.23
C LEU A 135 26.88 -54.99 -12.72
N ALA A 136 27.80 -55.87 -12.31
CA ALA A 136 27.68 -57.29 -12.57
C ALA A 136 26.48 -57.91 -11.82
N PRO A 137 25.99 -59.10 -12.24
CA PRO A 137 24.96 -59.83 -11.51
C PRO A 137 25.27 -59.96 -10.02
N GLY A 138 24.31 -59.60 -9.16
CA GLY A 138 24.42 -59.63 -7.70
C GLY A 138 25.23 -58.47 -7.08
N GLN A 139 25.89 -57.64 -7.90
CA GLN A 139 26.69 -56.53 -7.40
C GLN A 139 25.79 -55.39 -6.89
N GLN A 140 26.24 -54.73 -5.83
CA GLN A 140 25.63 -53.53 -5.28
C GLN A 140 26.63 -52.37 -5.23
N VAL A 141 26.13 -51.13 -5.31
CA VAL A 141 26.91 -49.92 -5.11
C VAL A 141 26.12 -48.91 -4.30
N THR A 142 26.79 -48.28 -3.33
CA THR A 142 26.23 -47.16 -2.58
C THR A 142 26.66 -45.85 -3.23
N ILE A 143 25.69 -44.96 -3.43
CA ILE A 143 25.84 -43.69 -4.10
C ILE A 143 25.37 -42.60 -3.15
N SER A 144 26.15 -41.53 -3.08
CA SER A 144 25.81 -40.33 -2.33
C SER A 144 25.45 -39.21 -3.29
N GLY A 145 24.48 -38.39 -2.91
CA GLY A 145 24.03 -37.27 -3.74
C GLY A 145 23.33 -36.20 -2.94
N LYS A 146 22.60 -35.34 -3.64
CA LYS A 146 21.79 -34.28 -3.05
C LYS A 146 20.38 -34.30 -3.63
N LEU A 147 19.39 -34.28 -2.76
CA LEU A 147 18.00 -34.02 -3.12
C LEU A 147 17.77 -32.50 -3.07
N ARG A 148 17.29 -31.92 -4.16
CA ARG A 148 17.00 -30.49 -4.26
C ARG A 148 15.50 -30.24 -4.30
N ILE A 149 14.97 -29.52 -3.32
CA ILE A 149 13.54 -29.21 -3.23
C ILE A 149 13.35 -27.71 -3.13
N ASN A 150 12.35 -27.16 -3.83
CA ASN A 150 11.98 -25.76 -3.68
C ASN A 150 11.49 -25.49 -2.24
N LYS A 151 12.04 -24.46 -1.58
CA LYS A 151 11.66 -24.06 -0.21
C LYS A 151 10.15 -23.90 -0.03
N ALA A 152 9.46 -23.40 -1.05
CA ALA A 152 8.01 -23.20 -1.04
C ALA A 152 7.22 -24.51 -0.89
N ILE A 153 7.73 -25.63 -1.43
CA ILE A 153 7.06 -26.93 -1.42
C ILE A 153 7.13 -27.56 -0.02
N ILE A 154 8.24 -27.38 0.69
CA ILE A 154 8.45 -28.00 2.01
C ILE A 154 8.02 -27.10 3.17
N SER A 155 7.78 -25.82 2.95
CA SER A 155 7.37 -24.89 4.01
C SER A 155 5.99 -25.29 4.54
N ASP A 156 5.93 -25.68 5.81
CA ASP A 156 4.71 -26.18 6.47
C ASP A 156 4.14 -27.49 5.92
N ALA A 157 4.95 -28.27 5.20
CA ALA A 157 4.48 -29.49 4.56
C ALA A 157 5.37 -30.68 4.92
N THR A 158 4.73 -31.84 5.02
CA THR A 158 5.40 -33.12 4.92
C THR A 158 5.46 -33.53 3.44
N LEU A 159 6.67 -33.78 2.96
CA LEU A 159 6.92 -34.24 1.61
C LEU A 159 7.36 -35.69 1.68
N ARG A 160 6.65 -36.59 1.01
CA ARG A 160 7.09 -37.97 0.83
C ARG A 160 7.92 -38.06 -0.44
N VAL A 161 9.12 -38.60 -0.30
CA VAL A 161 10.11 -38.71 -1.36
C VAL A 161 10.53 -40.16 -1.49
N ARG A 162 10.71 -40.64 -2.71
CA ARG A 162 11.39 -41.90 -3.02
C ARG A 162 12.34 -41.68 -4.20
N VAL A 163 13.24 -42.61 -4.43
CA VAL A 163 14.11 -42.61 -5.61
C VAL A 163 13.70 -43.75 -6.54
N MET A 164 13.79 -43.50 -7.84
CA MET A 164 13.59 -44.45 -8.92
C MET A 164 14.92 -44.66 -9.64
N VAL A 165 15.30 -45.93 -9.86
CA VAL A 165 16.45 -46.30 -10.69
C VAL A 165 16.03 -46.52 -12.13
N ASP A 166 16.97 -46.25 -13.04
CA ASP A 166 16.81 -46.33 -14.49
C ASP A 166 15.67 -45.47 -15.06
N SER A 167 15.43 -44.31 -14.45
CA SER A 167 14.37 -43.41 -14.90
C SER A 167 14.89 -42.37 -15.90
N ALA A 168 14.17 -42.22 -17.01
CA ALA A 168 14.43 -41.21 -18.04
C ALA A 168 13.37 -40.09 -18.06
N CYS A 169 12.57 -39.96 -17.00
CA CYS A 169 11.40 -39.06 -16.95
C CYS A 169 11.69 -37.56 -17.10
N PHE A 170 12.97 -37.15 -17.07
CA PHE A 170 13.43 -35.79 -17.35
C PHE A 170 13.69 -35.53 -18.85
N GLU A 171 13.72 -36.57 -19.68
CA GLU A 171 13.79 -36.42 -21.13
C GLU A 171 12.42 -36.00 -21.69
N GLU A 172 12.43 -35.28 -22.81
CA GLU A 172 11.20 -34.88 -23.51
C GLU A 172 10.41 -36.09 -24.01
N PHE A 173 11.14 -37.12 -24.48
CA PHE A 173 10.59 -38.38 -24.98
C PHE A 173 11.23 -39.55 -24.22
N PRO A 174 10.75 -39.87 -23.00
CA PRO A 174 11.34 -40.92 -22.20
C PRO A 174 11.12 -42.29 -22.86
N PRO A 175 12.15 -43.14 -22.99
CA PRO A 175 11.97 -44.54 -23.37
C PRO A 175 11.02 -45.24 -22.40
N GLN A 176 10.19 -46.16 -22.93
CA GLN A 176 9.10 -46.79 -22.18
C GLN A 176 9.60 -47.62 -20.98
N ASN A 177 10.80 -48.21 -21.09
CA ASN A 177 11.40 -49.12 -20.12
C ASN A 177 12.76 -48.57 -19.64
N GLY A 178 12.87 -47.26 -19.41
CA GLY A 178 14.13 -46.66 -18.97
C GLY A 178 15.25 -46.72 -20.01
N TYR A 179 16.50 -46.49 -19.57
CA TYR A 179 17.67 -46.56 -20.46
C TYR A 179 18.24 -47.97 -20.56
N ILE A 180 18.01 -48.80 -19.55
CA ILE A 180 18.53 -50.14 -19.42
C ILE A 180 17.32 -51.07 -19.52
N GLN A 181 17.34 -51.96 -20.52
CA GLN A 181 16.28 -52.94 -20.63
C GLN A 181 16.43 -54.01 -19.54
N GLU A 182 15.44 -54.09 -18.65
CA GLU A 182 15.48 -54.96 -17.48
C GLU A 182 14.46 -56.10 -17.54
N VAL A 183 14.63 -57.12 -16.68
CA VAL A 183 13.66 -58.22 -16.53
C VAL A 183 12.42 -57.80 -15.74
N ASN A 184 12.52 -56.78 -14.89
CA ASN A 184 11.46 -56.34 -14.00
C ASN A 184 11.57 -54.83 -13.78
N GLU A 185 10.57 -54.08 -14.24
CA GLU A 185 10.52 -52.61 -14.07
C GLU A 185 9.81 -52.20 -12.77
N ASN A 186 9.17 -53.14 -12.08
CA ASN A 186 8.27 -52.84 -10.95
C ASN A 186 9.00 -52.71 -9.61
N ASN A 187 10.27 -53.14 -9.53
CA ASN A 187 11.13 -53.08 -8.34
C ASN A 187 12.15 -51.93 -8.40
N ASN A 188 12.02 -51.02 -9.37
CA ASN A 188 12.96 -49.92 -9.59
C ASN A 188 12.78 -48.76 -8.59
N TYR A 189 11.92 -48.92 -7.58
CA TYR A 189 11.59 -47.89 -6.60
C TYR A 189 12.12 -48.23 -5.21
N SER A 190 12.62 -47.22 -4.51
CA SER A 190 12.99 -47.34 -3.11
C SER A 190 11.80 -47.37 -2.15
N ASN A 191 12.09 -47.59 -0.86
CA ASN A 191 11.20 -47.20 0.23
C ASN A 191 10.90 -45.69 0.19
N GLU A 192 9.76 -45.29 0.78
CA GLU A 192 9.45 -43.87 0.98
C GLU A 192 10.19 -43.30 2.19
N VAL A 193 10.56 -42.03 2.10
CA VAL A 193 11.12 -41.22 3.18
C VAL A 193 10.28 -39.96 3.31
N THR A 194 9.82 -39.66 4.53
CA THR A 194 9.07 -38.44 4.82
C THR A 194 10.02 -37.34 5.28
N LEU A 195 9.99 -36.21 4.58
CA LEU A 195 10.68 -34.99 4.95
C LEU A 195 9.70 -33.99 5.54
N SER A 196 9.99 -33.49 6.73
CA SER A 196 9.28 -32.35 7.32
C SER A 196 10.13 -31.10 7.13
N GLY A 197 9.66 -30.15 6.31
CA GLY A 197 10.34 -28.88 6.17
C GLY A 197 10.07 -27.97 7.38
N GLY A 198 11.08 -27.20 7.79
CA GLY A 198 10.86 -26.07 8.68
C GLY A 198 9.99 -25.01 8.00
N TYR A 199 9.18 -24.29 8.78
CA TYR A 199 8.35 -23.22 8.23
C TYR A 199 9.21 -22.06 7.73
N ARG A 200 9.22 -21.83 6.41
CA ARG A 200 10.04 -20.82 5.73
C ARG A 200 9.25 -20.21 4.56
N PRO A 201 8.18 -19.46 4.85
CA PRO A 201 7.41 -18.76 3.83
C PRO A 201 8.27 -17.73 3.09
N ASN A 202 7.97 -17.53 1.82
CA ASN A 202 8.56 -16.48 1.00
C ASN A 202 7.50 -15.43 0.68
N VAL A 203 7.65 -14.23 1.23
CA VAL A 203 6.79 -13.09 0.91
C VAL A 203 7.37 -12.39 -0.31
N VAL A 204 6.55 -12.23 -1.36
CA VAL A 204 6.96 -11.75 -2.68
C VAL A 204 6.40 -10.37 -3.01
N SER A 205 5.22 -10.02 -2.49
CA SER A 205 4.70 -8.66 -2.65
C SER A 205 3.80 -8.23 -1.49
N ILE A 206 3.54 -6.92 -1.43
CA ILE A 206 2.54 -6.27 -0.59
C ILE A 206 1.63 -5.42 -1.48
N SER A 207 0.33 -5.39 -1.18
CA SER A 207 -0.68 -4.74 -2.04
C SER A 207 -0.55 -3.23 -2.14
N SER A 208 0.07 -2.59 -1.15
CA SER A 208 0.34 -1.17 -1.12
C SER A 208 1.64 -0.90 -0.37
N ASN A 209 2.42 0.06 -0.86
CA ASN A 209 3.62 0.56 -0.19
C ASN A 209 3.31 1.65 0.85
N ARG A 210 2.04 2.04 1.02
CA ARG A 210 1.55 3.00 2.01
C ARG A 210 0.25 2.49 2.63
N VAL A 211 0.11 2.58 3.96
CA VAL A 211 -1.08 2.08 4.66
C VAL A 211 -1.49 3.01 5.81
N ILE A 212 -2.78 3.31 5.88
CA ILE A 212 -3.39 4.04 7.00
C ILE A 212 -3.67 3.05 8.13
N LYS A 213 -2.93 3.16 9.24
CA LYS A 213 -3.15 2.31 10.41
C LYS A 213 -4.57 2.46 10.94
N GLY A 214 -5.17 1.36 11.40
CA GLY A 214 -6.51 1.39 11.99
C GLY A 214 -7.67 1.50 11.00
N GLU A 215 -7.43 1.65 9.70
CA GLU A 215 -8.49 1.78 8.69
C GLU A 215 -8.38 0.69 7.61
N GLU A 216 -7.25 0.61 6.92
CA GLU A 216 -7.10 -0.15 5.68
C GLU A 216 -6.79 -1.64 5.90
N ILE A 217 -7.40 -2.50 5.09
CA ILE A 217 -7.01 -3.91 4.95
C ILE A 217 -6.10 -4.01 3.73
N ILE A 218 -4.89 -4.49 3.95
CA ILE A 218 -3.89 -4.76 2.91
C ILE A 218 -3.58 -6.26 2.89
N TYR A 219 -2.83 -6.70 1.88
CA TYR A 219 -2.38 -8.08 1.82
C TYR A 219 -0.92 -8.22 1.44
N ILE A 220 -0.31 -9.30 1.92
CA ILE A 220 0.95 -9.83 1.38
C ILE A 220 0.65 -11.07 0.56
N SER A 221 1.39 -11.25 -0.54
CA SER A 221 1.33 -12.45 -1.37
C SER A 221 2.69 -13.14 -1.45
N GLY A 222 2.67 -14.44 -1.67
CA GLY A 222 3.88 -15.24 -1.66
C GLY A 222 3.60 -16.73 -1.74
N THR A 223 4.57 -17.51 -1.30
CA THR A 223 4.51 -18.98 -1.34
C THR A 223 4.91 -19.58 0.00
N GLY A 224 4.41 -20.78 0.32
CA GLY A 224 4.77 -21.49 1.54
C GLY A 224 4.15 -20.92 2.81
N PHE A 225 3.05 -20.16 2.69
CA PHE A 225 2.31 -19.59 3.84
C PHE A 225 1.52 -20.66 4.62
N GLY A 226 1.20 -21.79 3.97
CA GLY A 226 0.43 -22.86 4.58
C GLY A 226 -1.00 -22.44 4.94
N LYS A 227 -1.63 -23.21 5.82
CA LYS A 227 -2.91 -22.85 6.43
C LYS A 227 -2.66 -21.90 7.61
N GLN A 228 -3.70 -21.17 8.03
CA GLN A 228 -3.61 -20.35 9.24
C GLN A 228 -3.18 -21.19 10.44
N ASN A 229 -2.11 -20.76 11.11
CA ASN A 229 -1.58 -21.41 12.30
C ASN A 229 -1.45 -20.35 13.41
N PRO A 230 -2.01 -20.58 14.62
CA PRO A 230 -1.98 -19.60 15.72
C PRO A 230 -0.57 -19.23 16.20
N LEU A 231 0.41 -20.11 15.95
CA LEU A 231 1.82 -19.87 16.26
C LEU A 231 2.49 -18.88 15.31
N ARG A 232 1.76 -18.33 14.33
CA ARG A 232 2.28 -17.41 13.33
C ARG A 232 1.39 -16.19 13.21
N THR A 233 2.01 -15.06 12.93
CA THR A 233 1.30 -13.80 12.71
C THR A 233 2.05 -12.95 11.69
N VAL A 234 1.39 -11.88 11.23
CA VAL A 234 2.07 -10.82 10.48
C VAL A 234 2.52 -9.76 11.47
N VAL A 235 3.75 -9.29 11.33
CA VAL A 235 4.34 -8.25 12.17
C VAL A 235 4.63 -7.02 11.34
N ILE A 236 4.37 -5.86 11.93
CA ILE A 236 4.83 -4.54 11.46
C ILE A 236 5.94 -4.10 12.41
N GLU A 237 7.11 -3.82 11.86
CA GLU A 237 8.28 -3.38 12.62
C GLU A 237 8.76 -2.01 12.16
N ASN A 238 8.99 -1.10 13.10
CA ASN A 238 9.57 0.22 12.87
C ASN A 238 10.51 0.56 14.03
N ASP A 239 11.78 0.87 13.73
CA ASP A 239 12.82 1.19 14.70
C ASP A 239 12.89 0.21 15.89
N GLY A 240 12.86 -1.10 15.59
CA GLY A 240 12.92 -2.19 16.57
C GLY A 240 11.62 -2.41 17.36
N VAL A 241 10.60 -1.58 17.19
CA VAL A 241 9.28 -1.78 17.79
C VAL A 241 8.45 -2.67 16.89
N LYS A 242 8.09 -3.84 17.41
CA LYS A 242 7.33 -4.88 16.70
C LYS A 242 5.89 -4.92 17.18
N VAL A 243 4.94 -4.85 16.25
CA VAL A 243 3.51 -4.90 16.54
C VAL A 243 2.85 -5.98 15.69
N ARG A 244 1.98 -6.78 16.30
CA ARG A 244 1.20 -7.81 15.59
C ARG A 244 0.12 -7.15 14.74
N ALA A 245 0.06 -7.50 13.45
CA ALA A 245 -1.05 -7.12 12.60
C ALA A 245 -2.34 -7.85 12.98
N LEU A 246 -3.47 -7.24 12.64
CA LEU A 246 -4.78 -7.89 12.75
C LEU A 246 -5.03 -8.70 11.47
N VAL A 247 -4.67 -9.98 11.48
CA VAL A 247 -4.91 -10.89 10.36
C VAL A 247 -6.41 -11.11 10.19
N THR A 248 -6.93 -10.78 9.00
CA THR A 248 -8.35 -10.93 8.65
C THR A 248 -8.62 -12.21 7.85
N SER A 249 -7.65 -12.64 7.04
CA SER A 249 -7.73 -13.89 6.28
C SER A 249 -6.32 -14.40 5.96
N TRP A 250 -6.14 -15.72 5.98
CA TRP A 250 -4.86 -16.38 5.70
C TRP A 250 -5.08 -17.59 4.81
N SER A 251 -4.42 -17.59 3.67
CA SER A 251 -4.41 -18.69 2.69
C SER A 251 -2.99 -19.11 2.34
N SER A 252 -2.85 -20.15 1.53
CA SER A 252 -1.55 -20.69 1.11
C SER A 252 -0.70 -19.73 0.27
N GLY A 253 -1.29 -18.68 -0.29
CA GLY A 253 -0.57 -17.71 -1.13
C GLY A 253 -0.83 -16.23 -0.83
N VAL A 254 -1.83 -15.90 -0.01
CA VAL A 254 -2.20 -14.52 0.34
C VAL A 254 -2.61 -14.42 1.80
N ILE A 255 -2.14 -13.39 2.50
CA ILE A 255 -2.56 -13.06 3.86
C ILE A 255 -3.09 -11.62 3.85
N TYR A 256 -4.36 -11.46 4.21
CA TYR A 256 -5.00 -10.17 4.41
C TYR A 256 -4.90 -9.77 5.87
N PHE A 257 -4.54 -8.52 6.13
CA PHE A 257 -4.36 -8.01 7.48
C PHE A 257 -4.57 -6.50 7.53
N LYS A 258 -4.74 -6.00 8.74
CA LYS A 258 -4.87 -4.58 9.05
C LYS A 258 -3.74 -4.16 9.98
N VAL A 259 -3.11 -3.02 9.67
CA VAL A 259 -2.10 -2.41 10.56
C VAL A 259 -2.84 -1.82 11.76
N PRO A 260 -2.46 -2.17 12.99
CA PRO A 260 -3.20 -1.75 14.17
C PRO A 260 -2.79 -0.33 14.60
N ASN A 261 -3.58 0.30 15.46
CA ASN A 261 -3.38 1.71 15.86
C ASN A 261 -2.08 1.96 16.63
N GLU A 262 -1.56 0.92 17.30
CA GLU A 262 -0.35 0.98 18.11
C GLU A 262 0.93 0.92 17.25
N ALA A 263 0.82 0.65 15.96
CA ALA A 263 1.96 0.72 15.04
C ALA A 263 2.52 2.15 15.00
N LYS A 264 3.85 2.26 15.07
CA LYS A 264 4.54 3.52 14.84
C LYS A 264 4.32 3.98 13.40
N ASN A 265 4.25 5.29 13.24
CA ASN A 265 4.18 5.90 11.92
C ASN A 265 5.59 5.93 11.29
N GLY A 266 5.65 5.83 9.97
CA GLY A 266 6.87 5.96 9.18
C GLY A 266 7.26 4.69 8.41
N PRO A 267 8.45 4.69 7.80
CA PRO A 267 8.98 3.53 7.07
C PRO A 267 9.05 2.31 7.97
N SER A 268 8.38 1.25 7.59
CA SER A 268 8.19 0.03 8.38
C SER A 268 8.45 -1.21 7.54
N TYR A 269 8.73 -2.32 8.22
CA TYR A 269 8.87 -3.64 7.62
C TYR A 269 7.68 -4.51 7.98
N VAL A 270 7.18 -5.28 7.01
CA VAL A 270 6.13 -6.28 7.18
C VAL A 270 6.70 -7.66 6.88
N TYR A 271 6.47 -8.62 7.78
CA TYR A 271 6.89 -10.00 7.59
C TYR A 271 6.00 -10.96 8.38
N ILE A 272 6.06 -12.25 8.03
CA ILE A 272 5.47 -13.32 8.83
C ILE A 272 6.45 -13.66 9.94
N ALA A 273 5.95 -13.77 11.17
CA ALA A 273 6.75 -14.01 12.35
C ALA A 273 6.18 -15.14 13.21
N ASP A 274 7.02 -15.65 14.11
CA ASP A 274 6.56 -16.49 15.21
C ASP A 274 5.70 -15.66 16.16
N SER A 275 4.49 -16.12 16.48
CA SER A 275 3.53 -15.36 17.29
C SER A 275 4.03 -15.08 18.70
N SER A 276 4.91 -15.90 19.27
CA SER A 276 5.39 -15.75 20.66
C SER A 276 6.57 -14.78 20.76
N THR A 277 7.51 -14.87 19.82
CA THR A 277 8.77 -14.09 19.83
C THR A 277 8.76 -12.89 18.91
N LEU A 278 7.83 -12.84 17.94
CA LEU A 278 7.80 -11.87 16.85
C LEU A 278 9.09 -11.87 16.01
N ASN A 279 9.81 -12.99 15.99
CA ASN A 279 11.00 -13.13 15.15
C ASN A 279 10.61 -13.46 13.70
N PRO A 280 11.27 -12.84 12.71
CA PRO A 280 10.97 -13.08 11.31
C PRO A 280 11.11 -14.56 10.93
N LEU A 281 10.08 -15.08 10.26
CA LEU A 281 10.06 -16.40 9.61
C LEU A 281 10.07 -16.29 8.07
N SER A 282 9.87 -15.08 7.53
CA SER A 282 9.87 -14.77 6.10
C SER A 282 10.86 -13.69 5.72
N SER A 283 10.97 -13.44 4.41
CA SER A 283 11.45 -12.17 3.85
C SER A 283 10.61 -10.99 4.35
N VAL A 284 11.23 -9.80 4.35
CA VAL A 284 10.60 -8.53 4.78
C VAL A 284 10.11 -7.72 3.59
N MET A 285 9.04 -6.95 3.80
CA MET A 285 8.46 -6.02 2.84
C MET A 285 8.44 -4.60 3.39
N ASN A 286 8.79 -3.62 2.58
CA ASN A 286 8.73 -2.21 2.98
C ASN A 286 7.30 -1.68 2.88
N VAL A 287 6.86 -0.93 3.88
CA VAL A 287 5.60 -0.19 3.87
C VAL A 287 5.74 1.12 4.63
N LEU A 288 5.12 2.19 4.14
CA LEU A 288 4.99 3.44 4.86
C LEU A 288 3.71 3.40 5.68
N VAL A 289 3.83 3.30 7.00
CA VAL A 289 2.68 3.39 7.91
C VAL A 289 2.36 4.85 8.15
N VAL A 290 1.14 5.26 7.83
CA VAL A 290 0.67 6.63 8.03
C VAL A 290 -0.53 6.66 8.98
N GLU A 291 -0.78 7.82 9.54
CA GLU A 291 -1.92 8.12 10.38
C GLU A 291 -2.77 9.21 9.74
N LYS A 292 -4.09 9.07 9.85
CA LYS A 292 -5.06 10.04 9.35
C LYS A 292 -5.81 10.64 10.53
N LYS A 293 -5.75 11.97 10.68
CA LYS A 293 -6.53 12.70 11.68
C LYS A 293 -7.44 13.73 11.01
N ASN A 294 -8.58 13.99 11.64
CA ASN A 294 -9.51 15.02 11.23
C ASN A 294 -9.38 16.23 12.15
N LEU A 295 -9.15 17.41 11.57
CA LEU A 295 -9.19 18.69 12.26
C LEU A 295 -10.48 19.41 11.90
N VAL A 296 -11.34 19.67 12.88
CA VAL A 296 -12.59 20.39 12.66
C VAL A 296 -12.28 21.85 12.31
N TRP A 297 -12.98 22.40 11.31
CA TRP A 297 -12.76 23.79 10.89
C TRP A 297 -12.97 24.79 12.03
N ASN A 298 -14.00 24.58 12.86
CA ASN A 298 -14.26 25.45 13.99
C ASN A 298 -13.09 25.48 14.97
N SER A 299 -12.46 24.34 15.29
CA SER A 299 -11.26 24.33 16.14
C SER A 299 -10.12 25.15 15.56
N LEU A 300 -9.91 25.08 14.24
CA LEU A 300 -8.89 25.87 13.56
C LEU A 300 -9.26 27.37 13.56
N VAL A 301 -10.50 27.70 13.21
CA VAL A 301 -11.03 29.08 13.20
C VAL A 301 -11.01 29.69 14.59
N ASP A 302 -11.38 28.93 15.62
CA ASP A 302 -11.39 29.36 17.02
C ASP A 302 -9.97 29.63 17.50
N VAL A 303 -8.98 28.79 17.14
CA VAL A 303 -7.56 29.07 17.43
C VAL A 303 -7.13 30.36 16.75
N PHE A 304 -7.46 30.54 15.47
CA PHE A 304 -7.13 31.78 14.75
C PHE A 304 -7.84 32.99 15.31
N ASN A 305 -9.09 32.87 15.77
CA ASN A 305 -9.89 33.95 16.34
C ASN A 305 -9.51 34.25 17.79
N LEU A 306 -9.13 33.26 18.58
CA LEU A 306 -8.62 33.44 19.95
C LEU A 306 -7.28 34.18 19.93
N ILE A 307 -6.44 33.87 18.92
CA ILE A 307 -5.23 34.63 18.64
C ILE A 307 -5.58 35.98 17.97
N GLY A 308 -6.65 36.01 17.15
CA GLY A 308 -7.19 37.10 16.32
C GLY A 308 -7.98 38.22 17.02
N GLY A 309 -8.56 37.96 18.19
CA GLY A 309 -9.57 38.78 18.88
C GLY A 309 -9.00 40.01 19.61
N ALA A 310 -8.03 40.63 18.99
CA ALA A 310 -6.97 41.32 19.70
C ALA A 310 -6.35 42.48 18.94
N PHE A 311 -6.86 42.72 17.74
CA PHE A 311 -6.33 43.67 16.80
C PHE A 311 -7.29 44.81 16.62
N GLN A 312 -6.71 46.00 16.68
CA GLN A 312 -7.31 47.20 16.14
C GLN A 312 -6.33 47.80 15.15
N ILE A 313 -6.73 47.89 13.89
CA ILE A 313 -6.03 48.68 12.87
C ILE A 313 -6.65 50.08 12.94
N LYS A 314 -5.89 51.05 13.46
CA LYS A 314 -6.24 52.47 13.39
C LYS A 314 -5.32 53.16 12.38
N LEU A 315 -5.90 53.76 11.35
CA LEU A 315 -5.16 54.55 10.37
C LEU A 315 -5.17 56.02 10.81
N HIS A 316 -4.02 56.50 11.30
CA HIS A 316 -3.83 57.91 11.66
C HIS A 316 -3.16 58.67 10.51
N THR A 317 -3.75 59.79 10.09
CA THR A 317 -3.05 60.78 9.24
C THR A 317 -2.68 62.00 10.05
N TRP A 318 -1.41 62.39 9.99
CA TRP A 318 -0.96 63.66 10.56
C TRP A 318 -1.07 64.81 9.55
N SER A 319 -1.52 65.96 10.05
CA SER A 319 -1.46 67.24 9.36
C SER A 319 -0.06 67.86 9.50
N GLY A 320 0.69 68.01 8.40
CA GLY A 320 1.61 69.15 8.28
C GLY A 320 3.10 68.92 7.98
N SER A 321 3.71 67.74 8.17
CA SER A 321 5.07 67.48 7.64
C SER A 321 5.37 65.99 7.47
N SER A 322 6.28 65.69 6.54
CA SER A 322 6.39 64.44 5.78
C SER A 322 6.92 63.19 6.49
N ASN A 323 6.68 63.03 7.80
CA ASN A 323 7.06 61.81 8.52
C ASN A 323 5.83 61.05 8.96
N TYR A 324 5.66 59.86 8.38
CA TYR A 324 4.58 58.93 8.68
C TYR A 324 5.03 58.03 9.82
N LEU A 325 4.32 58.04 10.95
CA LEU A 325 4.57 57.10 12.04
C LEU A 325 3.38 56.12 12.10
N ASN A 326 3.49 55.00 11.38
CA ASN A 326 2.52 53.91 11.50
C ASN A 326 2.87 53.10 12.76
N GLN A 327 2.08 53.27 13.83
CA GLN A 327 2.26 52.50 15.07
C GLN A 327 1.27 51.33 15.11
N SER A 328 1.72 50.17 14.65
CA SER A 328 1.08 48.91 15.04
C SER A 328 1.66 48.45 16.37
N LYS A 329 0.80 48.23 17.38
CA LYS A 329 1.22 47.83 18.73
C LYS A 329 0.98 46.34 18.95
N ILE A 330 2.00 45.63 19.45
CA ILE A 330 1.88 44.27 19.95
C ILE A 330 1.84 44.35 21.48
N ILE A 331 0.77 43.85 22.08
CA ILE A 331 0.71 43.61 23.52
C ILE A 331 0.86 42.10 23.70
N PRO A 332 2.05 41.57 24.01
CA PRO A 332 2.21 40.15 24.29
C PRO A 332 1.53 39.79 25.62
N PRO A 333 1.03 38.54 25.77
CA PRO A 333 0.34 38.12 27.00
C PRO A 333 1.24 38.10 28.25
N PHE A 334 2.57 38.24 28.12
CA PHE A 334 3.54 38.18 29.21
C PHE A 334 4.68 39.23 29.15
N GLY A 335 4.37 40.48 28.74
CA GLY A 335 5.20 41.65 29.07
C GLY A 335 6.02 42.28 27.93
N GLY A 336 6.11 43.62 27.99
CA GLY A 336 6.93 44.51 27.16
C GLY A 336 6.28 44.95 25.83
N GLU A 337 5.82 46.21 25.76
CA GLU A 337 5.35 46.81 24.50
C GLU A 337 6.52 47.00 23.52
N GLN A 338 6.38 46.53 22.27
CA GLN A 338 7.32 46.84 21.19
C GLN A 338 6.57 47.42 19.98
N PRO A 339 6.93 48.62 19.49
CA PRO A 339 6.38 49.16 18.25
C PRO A 339 6.99 48.46 17.03
N LEU A 340 6.18 48.15 16.01
CA LEU A 340 6.65 47.63 14.72
C LEU A 340 6.45 48.65 13.59
N GLU A 341 7.44 48.76 12.70
CA GLU A 341 7.36 49.54 11.46
C GLU A 341 6.69 48.74 10.34
N VAL A 342 5.79 49.39 9.58
CA VAL A 342 4.93 48.78 8.56
C VAL A 342 5.34 49.22 7.14
N PRO A 343 5.40 48.31 6.15
CA PRO A 343 5.71 48.68 4.76
C PRO A 343 4.55 49.39 4.04
N ASN A 344 4.91 50.31 3.15
CA ASN A 344 3.96 51.11 2.36
C ASN A 344 3.73 50.49 0.97
N VAL A 345 2.50 50.57 0.46
CA VAL A 345 2.17 50.19 -0.92
C VAL A 345 1.67 51.40 -1.70
N GLU A 346 2.33 51.73 -2.80
CA GLU A 346 2.00 52.89 -3.64
C GLU A 346 1.23 52.47 -4.90
N PHE A 347 0.24 53.26 -5.31
CA PHE A 347 -0.44 53.08 -6.60
C PHE A 347 -0.56 54.39 -7.37
N LYS A 348 -0.65 54.25 -8.70
CA LYS A 348 -0.70 55.35 -9.66
C LYS A 348 -2.03 55.31 -10.41
N THR A 349 -2.72 56.43 -10.44
CA THR A 349 -3.96 56.66 -11.20
C THR A 349 -3.75 57.76 -12.26
N ALA A 350 -4.79 58.03 -13.06
CA ALA A 350 -4.81 59.12 -14.03
C ALA A 350 -4.79 60.52 -13.37
N VAL A 351 -5.31 60.64 -12.15
CA VAL A 351 -5.40 61.93 -11.43
C VAL A 351 -4.38 62.07 -10.32
N GLY A 352 -3.68 61.00 -9.93
CA GLY A 352 -2.81 61.02 -8.75
C GLY A 352 -2.06 59.74 -8.43
N HIS A 353 -1.01 59.86 -7.63
CA HIS A 353 -0.54 58.73 -6.84
C HIS A 353 -1.31 58.70 -5.52
N TYR A 354 -1.43 57.54 -4.94
CA TYR A 354 -2.07 57.32 -3.67
C TYR A 354 -1.30 56.22 -2.96
N ARG A 355 -1.19 56.32 -1.64
CA ARG A 355 -0.43 55.37 -0.81
C ARG A 355 -1.40 54.64 0.11
N PHE A 356 -1.32 53.32 0.11
CA PHE A 356 -1.97 52.47 1.09
C PHE A 356 -0.98 52.08 2.18
N LEU A 357 -1.48 52.03 3.41
CA LEU A 357 -0.84 51.33 4.51
C LEU A 357 -1.36 49.89 4.46
N ILE A 358 -0.57 48.98 3.87
CA ILE A 358 -0.88 47.56 3.95
C ILE A 358 -0.04 47.01 5.10
N ASN A 359 -0.69 46.76 6.23
CA ASN A 359 -0.08 46.04 7.33
C ASN A 359 0.42 44.69 6.80
N ASP A 360 1.74 44.47 6.90
CA ASP A 360 2.34 43.16 6.63
C ASP A 360 1.62 42.12 7.50
N PHE A 361 1.33 40.95 6.92
CA PHE A 361 0.52 39.88 7.53
C PHE A 361 1.23 39.18 8.71
N LYS A 362 2.35 39.74 9.18
CA LYS A 362 3.15 39.27 10.31
C LYS A 362 3.27 40.37 11.36
N THR A 363 2.25 40.52 12.21
CA THR A 363 2.37 40.76 13.67
C THR A 363 1.02 41.13 14.23
N PHE A 364 0.50 40.27 15.09
CA PHE A 364 -0.81 40.45 15.67
C PHE A 364 -0.81 39.68 17.04
N GLY A 365 -0.68 40.39 18.20
CA GLY A 365 -0.87 39.89 19.59
C GLY A 365 -2.17 40.27 20.38
N PRO A 366 -2.52 39.54 21.46
CA PRO A 366 -3.87 39.19 21.88
C PRO A 366 -4.54 40.10 22.95
N SER A 367 -5.36 41.15 22.66
CA SER A 367 -6.54 41.55 23.50
C SER A 367 -7.27 42.85 23.07
N SER A 368 -8.57 42.76 22.74
CA SER A 368 -9.67 43.62 23.25
C SER A 368 -10.92 43.53 22.36
N SER A 369 -12.08 43.68 22.98
CA SER A 369 -13.42 43.29 22.53
C SER A 369 -14.08 44.15 21.44
N GLN A 370 -13.29 44.75 20.54
CA GLN A 370 -13.77 45.37 19.31
C GLN A 370 -12.85 44.96 18.15
N SER A 371 -12.80 43.65 17.89
CA SER A 371 -11.88 43.07 16.92
C SER A 371 -12.26 43.51 15.51
N GLY A 372 -11.40 44.33 14.91
CA GLY A 372 -11.40 44.62 13.47
C GLY A 372 -10.95 43.43 12.62
N PHE A 373 -11.07 42.20 13.13
CA PHE A 373 -10.56 40.95 12.58
C PHE A 373 -11.50 39.80 12.95
N GLU A 374 -11.88 38.97 11.98
CA GLU A 374 -12.70 37.78 12.19
C GLU A 374 -12.41 36.74 11.09
N MET A 375 -12.02 35.52 11.48
CA MET A 375 -12.06 34.37 10.57
C MET A 375 -13.41 33.69 10.65
N SER A 376 -14.00 33.41 9.49
CA SER A 376 -15.33 32.80 9.38
C SER A 376 -15.39 31.81 8.23
N ARG A 377 -16.22 30.78 8.41
CA ARG A 377 -16.59 29.81 7.39
C ARG A 377 -17.99 30.01 6.83
N GLN A 378 -18.68 31.06 7.26
CA GLN A 378 -20.04 31.33 6.80
C GLN A 378 -20.07 31.60 5.30
N GLY A 379 -20.84 30.78 4.56
CA GLY A 379 -20.93 30.85 3.10
C GLY A 379 -19.61 30.55 2.38
N CYS A 380 -18.77 29.65 2.93
CA CYS A 380 -17.52 29.18 2.32
C CYS A 380 -17.66 27.75 1.77
N ALA A 381 -17.04 27.47 0.62
CA ALA A 381 -16.91 26.12 0.06
C ALA A 381 -16.00 25.22 0.95
N PRO A 382 -16.00 23.88 0.79
CA PRO A 382 -15.32 22.94 1.70
C PRO A 382 -13.85 23.26 2.04
N ASN A 383 -13.11 23.84 1.11
CA ASN A 383 -11.70 24.20 1.26
C ASN A 383 -11.46 25.71 1.45
N GLN A 384 -12.50 26.46 1.84
CA GLN A 384 -12.42 27.91 1.95
C GLN A 384 -12.63 28.41 3.37
N VAL A 385 -11.92 29.51 3.69
CA VAL A 385 -12.12 30.29 4.91
C VAL A 385 -12.07 31.77 4.55
N LYS A 386 -12.93 32.57 5.17
CA LYS A 386 -12.93 34.03 5.04
C LYS A 386 -12.18 34.64 6.20
N LEU A 387 -11.39 35.65 5.89
CA LEU A 387 -10.87 36.61 6.83
C LEU A 387 -11.59 37.94 6.58
N ILE A 388 -12.22 38.49 7.60
CA ILE A 388 -12.93 39.75 7.57
C ILE A 388 -12.12 40.73 8.43
N LEU A 389 -11.70 41.83 7.83
CA LEU A 389 -11.02 42.93 8.51
C LEU A 389 -11.94 44.14 8.50
N ARG A 390 -12.18 44.76 9.65
CA ARG A 390 -13.00 45.96 9.80
C ARG A 390 -12.12 47.08 10.36
N PHE A 391 -12.15 48.25 9.74
CA PHE A 391 -11.42 49.43 10.21
C PHE A 391 -12.15 50.72 9.87
N GLU A 392 -11.74 51.79 10.54
CA GLU A 392 -12.30 53.13 10.42
C GLU A 392 -11.17 54.16 10.36
N SER A 393 -11.29 55.14 9.47
CA SER A 393 -10.36 56.28 9.39
C SER A 393 -10.61 57.27 10.52
N GLU A 394 -9.54 57.71 11.19
CA GLU A 394 -9.60 58.96 11.96
C GLU A 394 -9.16 60.13 11.07
N GLY A 395 -10.06 60.56 10.16
CA GLY A 395 -9.99 61.86 9.51
C GLY A 395 -8.95 62.03 8.41
N LYS A 396 -8.71 60.97 7.60
CA LYS A 396 -8.17 60.87 6.21
C LYS A 396 -7.39 59.56 6.06
N GLU A 397 -7.42 58.90 4.90
CA GLU A 397 -6.68 57.64 4.68
C GLU A 397 -5.82 57.62 3.42
N LEU A 398 -6.23 58.31 2.35
CA LEU A 398 -5.47 58.34 1.10
C LEU A 398 -5.02 59.76 0.77
N ILE A 399 -3.72 59.93 0.62
CA ILE A 399 -3.14 61.21 0.23
C ILE A 399 -3.19 61.31 -1.29
N GLY A 400 -3.99 62.26 -1.78
CA GLY A 400 -4.04 62.60 -3.19
C GLY A 400 -2.80 63.38 -3.63
N TYR A 401 -2.38 63.14 -4.87
CA TYR A 401 -1.47 64.01 -5.63
C TYR A 401 -2.15 64.32 -6.95
N TYR A 402 -1.86 65.43 -7.62
CA TYR A 402 -2.22 65.57 -9.05
C TYR A 402 -1.02 65.91 -9.91
N LYS A 403 -1.08 65.48 -11.17
CA LYS A 403 -0.06 65.79 -12.16
C LYS A 403 -0.41 67.13 -12.81
N VAL A 404 0.45 68.13 -12.63
CA VAL A 404 0.28 69.41 -13.34
C VAL A 404 0.59 69.18 -14.82
N LEU A 405 -0.35 69.52 -15.71
CA LEU A 405 -0.15 69.49 -17.16
C LEU A 405 0.75 70.67 -17.57
N GLY A 406 2.06 70.51 -17.41
CA GLY A 406 3.09 71.45 -17.86
C GLY A 406 4.36 70.71 -18.31
N PRO A 407 5.33 71.40 -18.94
CA PRO A 407 6.48 70.78 -19.62
C PRO A 407 7.36 69.87 -18.74
N ALA A 408 7.32 70.06 -17.42
CA ALA A 408 8.11 69.29 -16.45
C ALA A 408 7.32 68.20 -15.70
N GLY A 409 6.01 68.03 -15.94
CA GLY A 409 5.21 66.89 -15.48
C GLY A 409 5.33 66.49 -14.00
N GLN A 410 5.59 67.44 -13.09
CA GLN A 410 5.81 67.16 -11.67
C GLN A 410 4.49 66.91 -10.93
N TRP A 411 4.49 65.93 -10.03
CA TRP A 411 3.37 65.64 -9.13
C TRP A 411 3.35 66.64 -7.98
N ARG A 412 2.20 67.25 -7.70
CA ARG A 412 2.03 68.20 -6.59
C ARG A 412 0.97 67.71 -5.61
N ARG A 413 1.24 67.92 -4.32
CA ARG A 413 0.30 67.68 -3.21
C ARG A 413 -0.68 68.85 -3.04
N ALA A 414 -0.23 70.08 -3.27
CA ALA A 414 -1.00 71.29 -3.00
C ALA A 414 -2.26 71.38 -3.86
N GLY A 415 -3.42 71.08 -3.27
CA GLY A 415 -4.74 71.14 -3.91
C GLY A 415 -5.34 69.80 -4.35
N ALA A 416 -4.71 68.65 -4.05
CA ALA A 416 -5.35 67.35 -4.22
C ALA A 416 -6.25 67.04 -3.01
N PRO A 417 -7.47 66.52 -3.19
CA PRO A 417 -8.29 66.10 -2.06
C PRO A 417 -7.69 64.85 -1.39
N ASP A 418 -7.66 64.85 -0.07
CA ASP A 418 -7.44 63.63 0.71
C ASP A 418 -8.73 62.79 0.65
N ILE A 419 -8.60 61.46 0.62
CA ILE A 419 -9.74 60.54 0.65
C ILE A 419 -9.94 60.00 2.06
N GLU A 420 -11.14 60.18 2.59
CA GLU A 420 -11.67 59.63 3.83
C GLU A 420 -12.36 58.29 3.53
N VAL A 421 -12.20 57.34 4.45
CA VAL A 421 -12.78 56.01 4.34
C VAL A 421 -13.43 55.62 5.66
N ASP A 422 -14.75 55.42 5.64
CA ASP A 422 -15.52 55.11 6.84
C ASP A 422 -16.17 53.74 6.74
N ASN A 423 -16.28 53.06 7.88
CA ASN A 423 -16.90 51.73 7.99
C ASN A 423 -16.33 50.71 6.98
N ALA A 424 -15.01 50.72 6.80
CA ALA A 424 -14.36 49.85 5.82
C ALA A 424 -14.34 48.40 6.29
N THR A 425 -14.64 47.50 5.37
CA THR A 425 -14.50 46.06 5.53
C THR A 425 -13.72 45.47 4.37
N ILE A 426 -12.59 44.83 4.66
CA ILE A 426 -11.87 43.98 3.71
C ILE A 426 -12.25 42.53 3.99
N THR A 427 -12.86 41.85 3.02
CA THR A 427 -13.07 40.41 3.07
C THR A 427 -12.09 39.70 2.14
N ILE A 428 -11.25 38.87 2.73
CA ILE A 428 -10.29 38.00 2.05
C ILE A 428 -10.85 36.57 2.09
N LEU A 429 -11.01 35.94 0.94
CA LEU A 429 -11.43 34.54 0.82
C LEU A 429 -10.22 33.69 0.45
N PHE A 430 -9.75 32.87 1.39
CA PHE A 430 -8.73 31.85 1.14
C PHE A 430 -9.38 30.58 0.60
N GLN A 431 -8.77 29.99 -0.42
CA GLN A 431 -9.11 28.69 -0.97
C GLN A 431 -7.88 27.80 -0.93
N PHE A 432 -7.85 26.87 0.03
CA PHE A 432 -6.74 25.97 0.28
C PHE A 432 -6.77 24.74 -0.64
N TYR A 433 -5.59 24.20 -0.94
CA TYR A 433 -5.45 22.97 -1.69
C TYR A 433 -4.14 22.25 -1.33
N ASP A 434 -4.08 20.96 -1.64
CA ASP A 434 -2.85 20.18 -1.62
C ASP A 434 -2.09 20.43 -2.93
N ALA A 435 -0.93 21.07 -2.86
CA ALA A 435 -0.05 21.30 -4.01
C ALA A 435 0.72 20.03 -4.42
N GLY A 436 0.52 18.92 -3.72
CA GLY A 436 1.18 17.63 -3.95
C GLY A 436 2.18 17.30 -2.85
N ASN A 437 2.37 16.01 -2.60
CA ASN A 437 3.30 15.48 -1.59
C ASN A 437 3.10 16.06 -0.19
N GLY A 438 1.86 16.43 0.17
CA GLY A 438 1.54 17.02 1.47
C GLY A 438 1.95 18.49 1.62
N ARG A 439 2.24 19.20 0.53
CA ARG A 439 2.47 20.64 0.55
C ARG A 439 1.14 21.39 0.54
N LEU A 440 0.87 22.15 1.61
CA LEU A 440 -0.29 23.03 1.69
C LEU A 440 -0.05 24.31 0.88
N ASP A 441 -1.05 24.78 0.16
CA ASP A 441 -1.01 26.04 -0.59
C ASP A 441 -2.42 26.66 -0.67
N TYR A 442 -2.52 27.90 -1.17
CA TYR A 442 -3.80 28.59 -1.32
C TYR A 442 -3.85 29.55 -2.50
N THR A 443 -5.08 29.88 -2.90
CA THR A 443 -5.38 31.08 -3.69
C THR A 443 -6.29 31.98 -2.87
N ALA A 444 -6.04 33.29 -2.91
CA ALA A 444 -6.86 34.24 -2.17
C ALA A 444 -7.51 35.26 -3.10
N ALA A 445 -8.79 35.54 -2.86
CA ALA A 445 -9.50 36.68 -3.40
C ALA A 445 -9.68 37.73 -2.30
N ALA A 446 -9.78 39.01 -2.68
CA ALA A 446 -10.06 40.09 -1.75
C ALA A 446 -11.16 40.99 -2.31
N SER A 447 -12.00 41.49 -1.42
CA SER A 447 -13.04 42.47 -1.69
C SER A 447 -13.00 43.53 -0.60
N PHE A 448 -13.18 44.77 -1.02
CA PHE A 448 -13.25 45.93 -0.15
C PHE A 448 -14.63 46.56 -0.25
N ASP A 449 -15.24 46.81 0.89
CA ASP A 449 -16.42 47.65 1.02
C ASP A 449 -16.18 48.74 2.06
N GLY A 450 -16.85 49.87 1.92
CA GLY A 450 -16.63 51.06 2.75
C GLY A 450 -17.21 52.31 2.10
N ARG A 451 -17.42 53.36 2.89
CA ARG A 451 -17.79 54.68 2.39
C ARG A 451 -16.51 55.42 2.04
N ILE A 452 -16.45 56.02 0.86
CA ILE A 452 -15.27 56.74 0.36
C ILE A 452 -15.70 58.15 0.02
N ASN A 453 -15.09 59.14 0.66
CA ASN A 453 -15.38 60.57 0.44
C ASN A 453 -14.07 61.34 0.23
N ALA A 454 -14.10 62.41 -0.55
CA ALA A 454 -12.95 63.27 -0.83
C ALA A 454 -13.09 64.56 -0.02
N SER A 455 -12.30 64.74 1.06
CA SER A 455 -12.11 65.99 1.85
C SER A 455 -13.31 66.98 1.92
N GLY A 456 -14.54 66.46 2.05
CA GLY A 456 -15.80 67.21 2.02
C GLY A 456 -16.48 67.36 0.66
N LYS A 457 -17.80 67.60 0.70
CA LYS A 457 -18.73 67.59 -0.45
C LYS A 457 -18.26 68.34 -1.71
N ALA A 458 -17.61 69.48 -1.58
CA ALA A 458 -17.15 70.26 -2.73
C ALA A 458 -16.08 69.50 -3.55
N TRP A 459 -15.26 68.69 -2.91
CA TRP A 459 -14.26 67.85 -3.58
C TRP A 459 -14.86 66.57 -4.13
N ASP A 460 -15.87 65.99 -3.48
CA ASP A 460 -16.68 64.90 -4.05
C ASP A 460 -17.29 65.34 -5.39
N ASP A 461 -17.96 66.50 -5.40
CA ASP A 461 -18.60 67.06 -6.61
C ASP A 461 -17.56 67.29 -7.74
N ILE A 462 -16.36 67.77 -7.39
CA ILE A 462 -15.26 67.95 -8.34
C ILE A 462 -14.75 66.59 -8.87
N MET A 463 -14.55 65.61 -7.99
CA MET A 463 -14.08 64.29 -8.37
C MET A 463 -15.09 63.56 -9.25
N ASP A 464 -16.39 63.66 -8.94
CA ASP A 464 -17.47 63.09 -9.76
C ASP A 464 -17.54 63.75 -11.15
N PHE A 465 -17.32 65.07 -11.23
CA PHE A 465 -17.30 65.79 -12.50
C PHE A 465 -16.13 65.35 -13.40
N PHE A 466 -14.91 65.27 -12.86
CA PHE A 466 -13.71 64.94 -13.64
C PHE A 466 -13.49 63.43 -13.82
N MET A 467 -13.96 62.62 -12.87
CA MET A 467 -13.83 61.18 -12.84
C MET A 467 -15.11 60.54 -12.27
N PRO A 468 -16.14 60.34 -13.10
CA PRO A 468 -17.31 59.56 -12.68
C PRO A 468 -16.87 58.18 -12.16
N ASP A 469 -17.53 57.69 -11.11
CA ASP A 469 -17.28 56.36 -10.51
C ASP A 469 -15.88 56.24 -9.86
N TRP A 470 -15.29 57.34 -9.40
CA TRP A 470 -13.94 57.32 -8.80
C TRP A 470 -13.87 56.52 -7.49
N ASP A 471 -14.91 56.57 -6.67
CA ASP A 471 -15.05 55.80 -5.43
C ASP A 471 -14.98 54.28 -5.70
N ASN A 472 -15.73 53.77 -6.67
CA ASN A 472 -15.69 52.37 -7.07
C ASN A 472 -14.37 51.99 -7.76
N LYS A 473 -13.71 52.93 -8.44
CA LYS A 473 -12.33 52.73 -8.92
C LYS A 473 -11.37 52.55 -7.74
N VAL A 474 -11.48 53.36 -6.69
CA VAL A 474 -10.69 53.21 -5.46
C VAL A 474 -10.96 51.85 -4.80
N LYS A 475 -12.23 51.46 -4.61
CA LYS A 475 -12.59 50.13 -4.04
C LYS A 475 -11.99 48.97 -4.83
N ARG A 476 -12.04 49.04 -6.17
CA ARG A 476 -11.46 48.02 -7.06
C ARG A 476 -9.95 47.95 -6.95
N GLU A 477 -9.26 49.09 -6.92
CA GLU A 477 -7.80 49.11 -6.79
C GLU A 477 -7.35 48.67 -5.39
N ILE A 478 -8.07 49.00 -4.31
CA ILE A 478 -7.81 48.43 -2.97
C ILE A 478 -7.95 46.90 -3.01
N SER A 479 -9.07 46.40 -3.52
CA SER A 479 -9.34 44.96 -3.61
C SER A 479 -8.24 44.24 -4.41
N LYS A 480 -7.81 44.85 -5.52
CA LYS A 480 -6.73 44.34 -6.37
C LYS A 480 -5.37 44.40 -5.68
N GLY A 481 -5.05 45.50 -4.99
CA GLY A 481 -3.81 45.68 -4.24
C GLY A 481 -3.68 44.66 -3.11
N VAL A 482 -4.73 44.50 -2.30
CA VAL A 482 -4.80 43.48 -1.24
C VAL A 482 -4.66 42.08 -1.84
N ARG A 483 -5.40 41.78 -2.92
CA ARG A 483 -5.30 40.50 -3.62
C ARG A 483 -3.88 40.22 -4.13
N GLN A 484 -3.20 41.23 -4.68
CA GLN A 484 -1.82 41.08 -5.15
C GLN A 484 -0.87 40.84 -3.99
N ALA A 485 -0.92 41.67 -2.96
CA ALA A 485 -0.08 41.57 -1.77
C ALA A 485 -0.21 40.22 -1.07
N ILE A 486 -1.44 39.75 -0.83
CA ILE A 486 -1.67 38.49 -0.11
C ILE A 486 -1.26 37.25 -0.91
N ASN A 487 -1.15 37.36 -2.23
CA ASN A 487 -0.69 36.28 -3.08
C ASN A 487 0.81 36.38 -3.42
N MET A 488 1.53 37.40 -2.92
CA MET A 488 2.99 37.49 -3.07
C MET A 488 3.66 36.27 -2.44
N PRO A 489 4.75 35.72 -3.03
CA PRO A 489 5.38 34.48 -2.56
C PRO A 489 5.74 34.50 -1.07
N ASP A 490 6.36 35.57 -0.58
CA ASP A 490 6.82 35.67 0.81
C ASP A 490 5.64 35.74 1.80
N VAL A 491 4.64 36.56 1.49
CA VAL A 491 3.40 36.68 2.26
C VAL A 491 2.63 35.35 2.29
N ARG A 492 2.57 34.68 1.14
CA ARG A 492 1.94 33.37 1.00
C ARG A 492 2.63 32.32 1.87
N GLN A 493 3.95 32.23 1.80
CA GLN A 493 4.72 31.30 2.63
C GLN A 493 4.46 31.56 4.11
N ASN A 494 4.46 32.83 4.53
CA ASN A 494 4.20 33.24 5.90
C ASN A 494 2.83 32.81 6.42
N ILE A 495 1.78 32.96 5.60
CA ILE A 495 0.41 32.53 5.93
C ILE A 495 0.33 31.00 6.01
N ILE A 496 0.94 30.29 5.05
CA ILE A 496 1.00 28.83 5.05
C ILE A 496 1.71 28.32 6.31
N ASP A 497 2.86 28.87 6.67
CA ASP A 497 3.63 28.45 7.84
C ASP A 497 2.84 28.66 9.14
N SER A 498 2.14 29.78 9.26
CA SER A 498 1.28 30.08 10.41
C SER A 498 0.12 29.09 10.52
N LEU A 499 -0.50 28.75 9.39
CA LEU A 499 -1.56 27.75 9.32
C LEU A 499 -1.06 26.34 9.63
N LEU A 500 0.10 25.96 9.09
CA LEU A 500 0.74 24.68 9.39
C LEU A 500 1.06 24.55 10.88
N MET A 501 1.53 25.63 11.52
CA MET A 501 1.77 25.65 12.95
C MET A 501 0.48 25.39 13.75
N ALA A 502 -0.61 26.10 13.42
CA ALA A 502 -1.90 25.91 14.07
C ALA A 502 -2.45 24.47 13.89
N VAL A 503 -2.33 23.93 12.68
CA VAL A 503 -2.73 22.54 12.38
C VAL A 503 -1.89 21.55 13.19
N ARG A 504 -0.56 21.72 13.21
CA ARG A 504 0.35 20.84 13.98
C ARG A 504 0.01 20.87 15.46
N MET A 505 -0.22 22.05 16.04
CA MET A 505 -0.62 22.21 17.43
C MET A 505 -1.94 21.48 17.73
N GLN A 506 -2.97 21.69 16.91
CA GLN A 506 -4.30 21.08 17.12
C GLN A 506 -4.29 19.56 16.95
N LEU A 507 -3.42 19.03 16.07
CA LEU A 507 -3.29 17.59 15.82
C LEU A 507 -2.25 16.91 16.73
N GLY A 508 -1.53 17.66 17.57
CA GLY A 508 -0.44 17.17 18.41
C GLY A 508 0.76 16.67 17.61
N LEU A 509 1.03 17.27 16.45
CA LEU A 509 2.15 16.92 15.58
C LEU A 509 3.39 17.71 16.00
N ASN A 510 4.54 17.04 16.06
CA ASN A 510 5.83 17.68 16.27
C ASN A 510 6.49 18.06 14.94
N ALA A 511 7.67 18.67 14.97
CA ALA A 511 8.41 19.07 13.77
C ALA A 511 8.87 17.89 12.89
N ASN A 512 9.05 16.69 13.48
CA ASN A 512 9.52 15.49 12.78
C ASN A 512 8.41 14.79 12.01
N ASN A 513 7.14 15.10 12.29
CA ASN A 513 6.03 14.54 11.53
C ASN A 513 5.99 15.13 10.12
N VAL A 514 5.88 14.24 9.13
CA VAL A 514 5.80 14.54 7.71
C VAL A 514 4.35 14.42 7.26
N ILE A 515 3.74 15.53 6.86
CA ILE A 515 2.41 15.54 6.26
C ILE A 515 2.54 15.08 4.80
N THR A 516 1.68 14.14 4.40
CA THR A 516 1.71 13.50 3.07
C THR A 516 0.51 13.84 2.22
N ALA A 517 -0.59 14.28 2.82
CA ALA A 517 -1.80 14.64 2.10
C ALA A 517 -2.72 15.55 2.92
N TRP A 518 -3.40 16.45 2.20
CA TRP A 518 -4.48 17.29 2.71
C TRP A 518 -5.78 16.98 1.98
N GLN A 519 -6.85 16.74 2.73
CA GLN A 519 -8.19 16.58 2.18
C GLN A 519 -9.14 17.52 2.92
N PHE A 520 -9.86 18.34 2.18
CA PHE A 520 -10.77 19.35 2.72
C PHE A 520 -12.22 18.92 2.50
N ASP A 521 -13.03 18.97 3.54
CA ASP A 521 -14.47 18.80 3.45
C ASP A 521 -15.22 19.89 4.25
N ASN A 522 -16.55 19.87 4.24
CA ASN A 522 -17.36 20.87 4.93
C ASN A 522 -17.19 20.83 6.45
N THR A 523 -16.72 19.72 7.02
CA THR A 523 -16.59 19.50 8.46
C THR A 523 -15.19 19.80 8.97
N GLY A 524 -14.17 19.62 8.12
CA GLY A 524 -12.79 19.80 8.54
C GLY A 524 -11.74 19.54 7.47
N ILE A 525 -10.52 19.40 7.97
CA ILE A 525 -9.30 19.07 7.24
C ILE A 525 -8.85 17.68 7.71
N LYS A 526 -8.86 16.73 6.79
CA LYS A 526 -8.24 15.41 6.98
C LYS A 526 -6.78 15.51 6.60
N VAL A 527 -5.91 15.36 7.59
CA VAL A 527 -4.45 15.40 7.44
C VAL A 527 -3.92 13.98 7.55
N THR A 528 -3.18 13.54 6.54
CA THR A 528 -2.46 12.26 6.61
C THR A 528 -0.98 12.49 6.79
N PHE A 529 -0.36 11.87 7.80
CA PHE A 529 1.02 12.14 8.17
C PHE A 529 1.73 10.87 8.65
N TYR A 530 3.07 10.92 8.76
CA TYR A 530 3.84 9.94 9.50
C TYR A 530 4.89 10.57 10.42
#